data_AF-A0A954SGZ5-F1
#
_entry.id   AF-A0A954SGZ5-F1
#
_cell.length_a   1.000
_cell.length_b   1.000
_cell.length_c   1.000
_cell.angle_alpha   90.00
_cell.angle_beta   90.00
_cell.angle_gamma   90.00
#
_symmetry.space_group_name_H-M   'P 1'
#
loop_
_entity.id
_entity.type
_entity.pdbx_description
1 polymer ?
#
loop_
_entity_poly.entity_id
_entity_poly.type
_entity_poly.pdbx_seq_one_letter_code
_entity_poly.pdbx_strand_id
1 'polypeptide(L)'
;MKYALFAVIALILFQQIGHTEENSTSKDVSPECVAAAVEKVHDRMWTEYIGEDGLILDFIAELPTPEDCQRGLPNAIGWWSPIENGPMFTGTYLVAMCERARRSGAPADREKAKRLAAGLIKCASVSDVPGFIARGMGTDGQCHYAMGSQDQTHPWFYGLHAYATSGIPTDAERAAIVTKMTEVAEALEAVDWKCPCDGAFKGQFRGEFKIVRHHGAVAYLHILKAMHEVTGDSVWLERYRHARDERSENSELTRLDVCAKGYPFDHDQIRNIDRGQLWIYVSSQGGLASLAEWETDETAREKYRAGLAINARGAHAVIDDYKKFNNNDTKLFGEARWREGYSRWFPQKTQGDAGRMASLRDVEVLGDRKWYEASLVRNPLAAATFIALAGHKEGYDQARAAICHYEYDKLNMAEFFLAECAYYALPLDDTK
;
A
#
# COMPACT_ATOMS: atom_id res chain seq x y z
N MET A 1 -11.96 65.71 5.75
CA MET A 1 -10.59 65.30 5.35
C MET A 1 -10.71 64.01 4.56
N LYS A 2 -11.03 64.12 3.26
CA LYS A 2 -10.17 63.84 2.08
C LYS A 2 -9.90 62.33 1.89
N TYR A 3 -10.78 61.62 1.18
CA TYR A 3 -10.76 61.25 -0.28
C TYR A 3 -9.62 60.26 -0.59
N ALA A 4 -9.84 58.98 -0.93
CA ALA A 4 -10.48 58.38 -2.13
C ALA A 4 -9.68 58.53 -3.45
N LEU A 5 -9.19 57.39 -3.96
CA LEU A 5 -9.28 56.90 -5.36
C LEU A 5 -8.32 57.42 -6.48
N PHE A 6 -7.97 56.47 -7.37
CA PHE A 6 -7.33 56.55 -8.72
C PHE A 6 -5.82 56.88 -8.77
N ALA A 7 -4.90 55.99 -9.20
CA ALA A 7 -4.73 55.23 -10.45
C ALA A 7 -4.27 56.06 -11.66
N VAL A 8 -3.41 55.43 -12.48
CA VAL A 8 -3.13 55.66 -13.91
C VAL A 8 -1.87 56.48 -14.27
N ILE A 9 -0.84 55.70 -14.68
CA ILE A 9 0.05 55.88 -15.86
C ILE A 9 1.17 56.95 -15.82
N ALA A 10 2.42 56.45 -15.89
CA ALA A 10 3.43 56.81 -16.89
C ALA A 10 4.59 55.78 -16.82
N LEU A 11 4.53 54.67 -17.55
CA LEU A 11 5.03 54.46 -18.92
C LEU A 11 6.54 54.72 -19.11
N ILE A 12 7.20 53.66 -19.63
CA ILE A 12 8.44 53.66 -20.43
C ILE A 12 9.76 53.69 -19.65
N LEU A 13 10.21 52.49 -19.28
CA LEU A 13 11.60 52.12 -19.54
C LEU A 13 11.58 50.74 -20.22
N PHE A 14 11.79 50.82 -21.53
CA PHE A 14 11.83 49.76 -22.50
C PHE A 14 13.02 48.83 -22.26
N GLN A 15 12.79 47.55 -22.55
CA GLN A 15 13.77 46.59 -23.09
C GLN A 15 15.04 46.29 -22.28
N GLN A 16 14.99 45.18 -21.53
CA GLN A 16 15.85 43.99 -21.72
C GLN A 16 15.77 43.15 -20.45
N ILE A 17 14.73 42.33 -20.33
CA ILE A 17 14.81 41.14 -19.48
C ILE A 17 14.38 40.01 -20.40
N GLY A 18 15.36 39.24 -20.83
CA GLY A 18 15.16 38.09 -21.71
C GLY A 18 14.14 37.15 -21.10
N HIS A 19 13.29 36.61 -21.97
CA HIS A 19 12.63 35.34 -21.72
C HIS A 19 13.68 34.33 -21.31
N THR A 20 13.75 34.04 -20.03
CA THR A 20 14.19 32.72 -19.56
C THR A 20 12.97 31.82 -19.67
N GLU A 21 12.77 31.29 -20.87
CA GLU A 21 12.17 29.97 -21.01
C GLU A 21 13.10 28.98 -20.30
N GLU A 22 12.92 28.79 -19.00
CA GLU A 22 13.28 27.52 -18.39
C GLU A 22 12.19 26.52 -18.76
N ASN A 23 12.29 26.03 -20.00
CA ASN A 23 11.88 24.67 -20.31
C ASN A 23 12.73 23.74 -19.44
N SER A 24 12.30 23.52 -18.20
CA SER A 24 12.66 22.34 -17.42
C SER A 24 11.99 21.14 -18.08
N THR A 25 12.51 20.77 -19.25
CA THR A 25 12.37 19.42 -19.77
C THR A 25 12.94 18.52 -18.68
N SER A 26 12.05 17.73 -18.07
CA SER A 26 12.42 16.51 -17.37
C SER A 26 13.52 15.87 -18.21
N LYS A 27 14.75 15.76 -17.70
CA LYS A 27 15.78 14.98 -18.39
C LYS A 27 15.18 13.60 -18.60
N ASP A 28 15.01 13.19 -19.86
CA ASP A 28 14.53 11.86 -20.18
C ASP A 28 15.42 10.86 -19.44
N VAL A 29 14.83 10.20 -18.44
CA VAL A 29 15.53 9.20 -17.64
C VAL A 29 15.62 7.95 -18.51
N SER A 30 16.84 7.51 -18.79
CA SER A 30 17.03 6.36 -19.68
C SER A 30 16.49 5.06 -19.06
N PRO A 31 16.01 4.10 -19.87
CA PRO A 31 15.56 2.80 -19.35
C PRO A 31 16.61 2.09 -18.48
N GLU A 32 17.89 2.23 -18.81
CA GLU A 32 19.00 1.65 -18.04
C GLU A 32 19.12 2.29 -16.65
N CYS A 33 18.86 3.60 -16.54
CA CYS A 33 18.86 4.29 -15.26
C CYS A 33 17.74 3.77 -14.35
N VAL A 34 16.54 3.58 -14.90
CA VAL A 34 15.40 3.03 -14.16
C VAL A 34 15.68 1.59 -13.73
N ALA A 35 16.17 0.75 -14.64
CA ALA A 35 16.53 -0.63 -14.31
C ALA A 35 17.61 -0.70 -13.22
N ALA A 36 18.65 0.12 -13.29
CA ALA A 36 19.70 0.17 -12.27
C ALA A 36 19.17 0.64 -10.90
N ALA A 37 18.27 1.62 -10.87
CA ALA A 37 17.62 2.08 -9.64
C ALA A 37 16.77 0.97 -8.99
N VAL A 38 16.02 0.23 -9.81
CA VAL A 38 15.17 -0.89 -9.38
C VAL A 38 16.01 -2.05 -8.84
N GLU A 39 17.15 -2.36 -9.45
CA GLU A 39 18.06 -3.39 -8.90
C GLU A 39 18.66 -2.99 -7.55
N LYS A 40 18.99 -1.71 -7.33
CA LYS A 40 19.42 -1.22 -6.01
C LYS A 40 18.31 -1.38 -4.96
N VAL A 41 17.06 -1.07 -5.33
CA VAL A 41 15.90 -1.30 -4.45
C VAL A 41 15.80 -2.77 -4.07
N HIS A 42 15.85 -3.66 -5.06
CA HIS A 42 15.74 -5.10 -4.84
C HIS A 42 16.84 -5.63 -3.94
N ASP A 43 18.10 -5.32 -4.24
CA ASP A 43 19.24 -5.78 -3.45
C ASP A 43 19.13 -5.33 -2.01
N ARG A 44 18.73 -4.08 -1.77
CA ARG A 44 18.54 -3.54 -0.44
C ARG A 44 17.36 -4.18 0.30
N MET A 45 16.20 -4.33 -0.36
CA MET A 45 15.04 -5.00 0.23
C MET A 45 15.40 -6.40 0.72
N TRP A 46 16.06 -7.19 -0.12
CA TRP A 46 16.40 -8.58 0.18
C TRP A 46 17.56 -8.76 1.16
N THR A 47 18.43 -7.75 1.29
CA THR A 47 19.56 -7.78 2.23
C THR A 47 19.13 -7.32 3.63
N GLU A 48 18.24 -6.32 3.73
CA GLU A 48 18.01 -5.61 5.00
C GLU A 48 16.56 -5.70 5.52
N TYR A 49 15.55 -5.68 4.63
CA TYR A 49 14.16 -5.42 5.03
C TYR A 49 13.26 -6.64 4.97
N ILE A 50 13.58 -7.66 4.17
CA ILE A 50 12.82 -8.90 4.11
C ILE A 50 13.33 -9.85 5.21
N GLY A 51 12.52 -9.99 6.26
CA GLY A 51 12.77 -10.88 7.38
C GLY A 51 12.88 -12.34 6.97
N GLU A 52 13.54 -13.16 7.79
CA GLU A 52 13.72 -14.61 7.55
C GLU A 52 12.38 -15.33 7.29
N ASP A 53 11.32 -14.86 7.93
CA ASP A 53 9.95 -15.33 7.77
C ASP A 53 9.31 -14.99 6.41
N GLY A 54 9.96 -14.16 5.59
CA GLY A 54 9.48 -13.73 4.27
C GLY A 54 8.59 -12.50 4.30
N LEU A 55 8.52 -11.76 5.40
CA LEU A 55 7.78 -10.50 5.47
C LEU A 55 8.71 -9.29 5.37
N ILE A 56 8.20 -8.23 4.76
CA ILE A 56 8.83 -6.91 4.79
C ILE A 56 8.64 -6.29 6.18
N LEU A 57 9.75 -5.91 6.81
CA LEU A 57 9.77 -5.04 7.99
C LEU A 57 9.58 -3.59 7.55
N ASP A 58 8.83 -2.79 8.31
CA ASP A 58 8.65 -1.35 8.04
C ASP A 58 9.97 -0.58 8.07
N PHE A 59 10.84 -0.94 9.01
CA PHE A 59 12.18 -0.37 9.19
C PHE A 59 13.06 -1.33 9.99
N ILE A 60 14.37 -1.14 9.89
CA ILE A 60 15.35 -1.98 10.59
C ILE A 60 15.40 -1.57 12.06
N ALA A 61 14.98 -2.46 12.94
CA ALA A 61 15.02 -2.29 14.39
C ALA A 61 14.95 -3.65 15.09
N GLU A 62 15.11 -3.67 16.41
CA GLU A 62 14.79 -4.85 17.21
C GLU A 62 13.30 -5.22 17.05
N LEU A 63 13.05 -6.48 16.71
CA LEU A 63 11.69 -7.01 16.63
C LEU A 63 11.03 -7.01 18.02
N PRO A 64 9.69 -6.89 18.09
CA PRO A 64 8.95 -7.09 19.33
C PRO A 64 9.19 -8.50 19.89
N THR A 65 9.34 -8.58 21.21
CA THR A 65 9.38 -9.84 21.95
C THR A 65 7.98 -10.32 22.30
N PRO A 66 7.81 -11.57 22.77
CA PRO A 66 6.52 -12.03 23.29
C PRO A 66 5.96 -11.14 24.40
N GLU A 67 6.82 -10.60 25.28
CA GLU A 67 6.41 -9.66 26.32
C GLU A 67 5.91 -8.33 25.72
N ASP A 68 6.59 -7.81 24.71
CA ASP A 68 6.17 -6.58 24.02
C ASP A 68 4.78 -6.75 23.40
N CYS A 69 4.57 -7.83 22.66
CA CYS A 69 3.29 -8.14 22.03
C CYS A 69 2.18 -8.37 23.07
N GLN A 70 2.46 -9.13 24.13
CA GLN A 70 1.49 -9.40 25.20
C GLN A 70 1.06 -8.11 25.91
N ARG A 71 2.00 -7.19 26.13
CA ARG A 71 1.72 -5.89 26.74
C ARG A 71 1.10 -4.91 25.76
N GLY A 72 1.29 -5.08 24.46
CA GLY A 72 0.93 -4.09 23.44
C GLY A 72 1.87 -2.89 23.49
N LEU A 73 3.18 -3.14 23.47
CA LEU A 73 4.22 -2.13 23.27
C LEU A 73 4.54 -2.03 21.77
N PRO A 74 4.61 -0.84 21.15
CA PRO A 74 4.39 0.47 21.77
C PRO A 74 2.89 0.75 21.97
N ASN A 75 2.03 0.08 21.22
CA ASN A 75 0.59 0.05 21.40
C ASN A 75 0.03 -1.31 20.95
N ALA A 76 -1.15 -1.68 21.43
CA ALA A 76 -1.78 -2.97 21.17
C ALA A 76 -2.30 -3.12 19.73
N ILE A 77 -2.33 -2.04 18.94
CA ILE A 77 -2.58 -2.13 17.50
C ILE A 77 -1.34 -2.67 16.77
N GLY A 78 -0.14 -2.43 17.30
CA GLY A 78 1.13 -2.73 16.65
C GLY A 78 1.69 -1.60 15.79
N TRP A 79 1.02 -0.44 15.76
CA TRP A 79 1.49 0.74 15.02
C TRP A 79 2.84 1.18 15.54
N TRP A 80 3.70 1.69 14.64
CA TRP A 80 5.03 2.22 14.94
C TRP A 80 6.07 1.18 15.37
N SER A 81 5.74 -0.11 15.27
CA SER A 81 6.71 -1.20 15.43
C SER A 81 7.30 -1.58 14.07
N PRO A 82 8.47 -2.26 14.01
CA PRO A 82 9.06 -2.69 12.74
C PRO A 82 8.24 -3.76 12.00
N ILE A 83 7.21 -4.34 12.64
CA ILE A 83 6.34 -5.37 12.07
C ILE A 83 4.90 -4.85 11.85
N GLU A 84 4.73 -3.54 11.70
CA GLU A 84 3.43 -2.88 11.64
C GLU A 84 2.61 -3.30 10.40
N ASN A 85 3.28 -3.45 9.25
CA ASN A 85 2.67 -3.56 7.93
C ASN A 85 3.13 -4.78 7.12
N GLY A 86 3.48 -5.89 7.78
CA GLY A 86 4.00 -7.11 7.13
C GLY A 86 3.17 -7.58 5.94
N PRO A 87 1.92 -8.06 6.10
CA PRO A 87 1.07 -8.43 4.97
C PRO A 87 0.74 -7.28 4.02
N MET A 88 0.58 -6.06 4.54
CA MET A 88 0.27 -4.90 3.72
C MET A 88 1.36 -4.61 2.68
N PHE A 89 2.62 -4.62 3.10
CA PHE A 89 3.76 -4.42 2.22
C PHE A 89 4.06 -5.68 1.41
N THR A 90 4.14 -6.83 2.07
CA THR A 90 4.53 -8.09 1.44
C THR A 90 3.53 -8.54 0.39
N GLY A 91 2.23 -8.43 0.66
CA GLY A 91 1.17 -8.78 -0.29
C GLY A 91 1.18 -7.87 -1.52
N THR A 92 1.44 -6.57 -1.33
CA THR A 92 1.58 -5.62 -2.43
C THR A 92 2.84 -5.90 -3.26
N TYR A 93 3.97 -6.12 -2.60
CA TYR A 93 5.26 -6.39 -3.24
C TYR A 93 5.29 -7.73 -3.97
N LEU A 94 4.59 -8.75 -3.45
CA LEU A 94 4.51 -10.08 -4.07
C LEU A 94 4.00 -10.02 -5.51
N VAL A 95 3.10 -9.09 -5.85
CA VAL A 95 2.64 -8.90 -7.23
C VAL A 95 3.79 -8.47 -8.14
N ALA A 96 4.58 -7.47 -7.71
CA ALA A 96 5.76 -7.02 -8.45
C ALA A 96 6.81 -8.13 -8.56
N MET A 97 6.98 -8.92 -7.50
CA MET A 97 7.94 -10.02 -7.46
C MET A 97 7.52 -11.19 -8.38
N CYS A 98 6.22 -11.47 -8.52
CA CYS A 98 5.73 -12.42 -9.52
C CYS A 98 6.01 -11.94 -10.95
N GLU A 99 5.80 -10.65 -11.21
CA GLU A 99 6.07 -10.04 -12.51
C GLU A 99 7.57 -10.00 -12.83
N ARG A 100 8.42 -9.70 -11.84
CA ARG A 100 9.87 -9.83 -11.93
C ARG A 100 10.29 -11.24 -12.32
N ALA A 101 9.81 -12.26 -11.60
CA ALA A 101 10.12 -13.65 -11.89
C ALA A 101 9.64 -14.08 -13.29
N ARG A 102 8.51 -13.53 -13.76
CA ARG A 102 8.00 -13.75 -15.12
C ARG A 102 8.91 -13.11 -16.17
N ARG A 103 9.32 -11.85 -15.99
CA ARG A 103 10.18 -11.10 -16.92
C ARG A 103 11.61 -11.63 -16.97
N SER A 104 12.20 -11.95 -15.81
CA SER A 104 13.59 -12.42 -15.74
C SER A 104 13.73 -13.91 -16.10
N GLY A 105 12.69 -14.70 -15.81
CA GLY A 105 12.76 -16.16 -15.92
C GLY A 105 13.72 -16.82 -14.91
N ALA A 106 14.35 -16.05 -14.02
CA ALA A 106 15.40 -16.53 -13.14
C ALA A 106 14.81 -17.40 -12.00
N PRO A 107 15.38 -18.60 -11.74
CA PRO A 107 14.93 -19.44 -10.62
C PRO A 107 15.00 -18.72 -9.26
N ALA A 108 16.01 -17.87 -9.06
CA ALA A 108 16.18 -17.12 -7.81
C ALA A 108 15.00 -16.17 -7.53
N ASP A 109 14.42 -15.53 -8.55
CA ASP A 109 13.27 -14.64 -8.39
C ASP A 109 11.98 -15.43 -8.06
N ARG A 110 11.85 -16.66 -8.57
CA ARG A 110 10.75 -17.57 -8.22
C ARG A 110 10.81 -17.99 -6.75
N GLU A 111 11.99 -18.37 -6.26
CA GLU A 111 12.19 -18.72 -4.85
C GLU A 111 11.93 -17.53 -3.91
N LYS A 112 12.29 -16.32 -4.34
CA LYS A 112 11.97 -15.07 -3.66
C LYS A 112 10.45 -14.87 -3.55
N ALA A 113 9.70 -14.98 -4.65
CA ALA A 113 8.23 -14.90 -4.63
C ALA A 113 7.60 -15.96 -3.71
N LYS A 114 8.12 -17.20 -3.75
CA LYS A 114 7.70 -18.29 -2.87
C LYS A 114 7.91 -17.99 -1.38
N ARG A 115 9.06 -17.41 -1.02
CA ARG A 115 9.35 -17.02 0.37
C ARG A 115 8.37 -15.96 0.89
N LEU A 116 8.05 -14.95 0.06
CA LEU A 116 7.05 -13.94 0.43
C LEU A 116 5.66 -14.56 0.64
N ALA A 117 5.23 -15.45 -0.26
CA ALA A 117 3.95 -16.16 -0.14
C ALA A 117 3.90 -17.01 1.14
N ALA A 118 5.00 -17.69 1.50
CA ALA A 118 5.10 -18.45 2.73
C ALA A 118 4.94 -17.57 3.99
N GLY A 119 5.55 -16.38 4.00
CA GLY A 119 5.39 -15.40 5.08
C GLY A 119 3.94 -14.93 5.24
N LEU A 120 3.26 -14.65 4.14
CA LEU A 120 1.84 -14.30 4.15
C LEU A 120 0.97 -15.43 4.72
N ILE A 121 1.20 -16.68 4.32
CA ILE A 121 0.48 -17.84 4.87
C ILE A 121 0.72 -17.97 6.37
N LYS A 122 1.95 -17.72 6.84
CA LYS A 122 2.30 -17.75 8.26
C LYS A 122 1.51 -16.70 9.05
N CYS A 123 1.38 -15.46 8.56
CA CYS A 123 0.57 -14.41 9.20
C CYS A 123 -0.90 -14.81 9.43
N ALA A 124 -1.47 -15.63 8.54
CA ALA A 124 -2.84 -16.13 8.65
C ALA A 124 -2.94 -17.47 9.44
N SER A 125 -1.84 -17.92 10.05
CA SER A 125 -1.75 -19.22 10.73
C SER A 125 -1.20 -19.14 12.16
N VAL A 126 -0.82 -17.96 12.64
CA VAL A 126 -0.28 -17.75 14.00
C VAL A 126 -1.35 -17.55 15.08
N SER A 127 -2.62 -17.46 14.70
CA SER A 127 -3.74 -17.28 15.61
C SER A 127 -4.72 -18.44 15.50
N ASP A 128 -5.41 -18.74 16.60
CA ASP A 128 -6.54 -19.67 16.63
C ASP A 128 -7.88 -18.98 16.29
N VAL A 129 -7.88 -17.66 16.06
CA VAL A 129 -9.07 -16.88 15.69
C VAL A 129 -9.29 -16.98 14.18
N PRO A 130 -10.41 -17.59 13.73
CA PRO A 130 -10.70 -17.72 12.30
C PRO A 130 -10.75 -16.35 11.60
N GLY A 131 -10.09 -16.25 10.44
CA GLY A 131 -10.06 -15.03 9.63
C GLY A 131 -9.11 -13.93 10.14
N PHE A 132 -8.39 -14.17 11.24
CA PHE A 132 -7.37 -13.24 11.73
C PHE A 132 -6.10 -13.30 10.87
N ILE A 133 -5.56 -12.13 10.55
CA ILE A 133 -4.27 -11.97 9.87
C ILE A 133 -3.40 -11.08 10.74
N ALA A 134 -2.28 -11.62 11.21
CA ALA A 134 -1.29 -10.89 12.00
C ALA A 134 -0.57 -9.85 11.13
N ARG A 135 -0.23 -8.70 11.72
CA ARG A 135 0.60 -7.65 11.10
C ARG A 135 2.05 -8.09 10.81
N GLY A 136 2.51 -9.09 11.53
CA GLY A 136 3.83 -9.67 11.45
C GLY A 136 4.09 -10.52 12.70
N MET A 137 5.29 -11.08 12.82
CA MET A 137 5.68 -11.89 13.97
C MET A 137 6.91 -11.29 14.66
N GLY A 138 6.94 -11.42 15.98
CA GLY A 138 8.09 -11.01 16.78
C GLY A 138 9.20 -12.05 16.81
N THR A 139 10.08 -11.94 17.80
CA THR A 139 11.35 -12.67 17.88
C THR A 139 11.24 -14.20 17.97
N ASP A 140 10.10 -14.73 18.42
CA ASP A 140 9.84 -16.18 18.49
C ASP A 140 9.18 -16.73 17.21
N GLY A 141 8.94 -15.86 16.22
CA GLY A 141 8.25 -16.19 14.98
C GLY A 141 6.76 -16.51 15.16
N GLN A 142 6.16 -16.21 16.31
CA GLN A 142 4.78 -16.54 16.67
C GLN A 142 4.02 -15.39 17.33
N CYS A 143 4.65 -14.66 18.25
CA CYS A 143 4.03 -13.56 18.97
C CYS A 143 3.67 -12.43 18.00
N HIS A 144 2.51 -11.82 18.20
CA HIS A 144 1.96 -10.84 17.28
C HIS A 144 1.03 -9.87 18.02
N TYR A 145 0.74 -8.73 17.40
CA TYR A 145 -0.24 -7.78 17.91
C TYR A 145 -1.66 -8.25 17.61
N ALA A 146 -2.54 -8.06 18.58
CA ALA A 146 -3.85 -8.70 18.64
C ALA A 146 -4.94 -8.05 17.77
N MET A 147 -4.70 -6.87 17.18
CA MET A 147 -5.76 -6.17 16.43
C MET A 147 -5.69 -6.43 14.93
N GLY A 148 -6.78 -6.99 14.39
CA GLY A 148 -6.96 -7.19 12.96
C GLY A 148 -7.03 -5.86 12.19
N SER A 149 -6.98 -5.94 10.86
CA SER A 149 -7.02 -4.77 10.01
C SER A 149 -7.27 -5.13 8.55
N GLN A 150 -8.24 -4.45 7.94
CA GLN A 150 -8.50 -4.55 6.50
C GLN A 150 -7.26 -4.19 5.65
N ASP A 151 -6.40 -3.28 6.15
CA ASP A 151 -5.20 -2.82 5.47
C ASP A 151 -4.13 -3.92 5.39
N GLN A 152 -4.21 -4.94 6.26
CA GLN A 152 -3.37 -6.15 6.17
C GLN A 152 -4.07 -7.23 5.35
N THR A 153 -5.37 -7.38 5.55
CA THR A 153 -6.17 -8.47 4.95
C THR A 153 -6.33 -8.33 3.44
N HIS A 154 -6.60 -7.15 2.91
CA HIS A 154 -6.76 -6.99 1.46
C HIS A 154 -5.47 -7.25 0.68
N PRO A 155 -4.31 -6.65 1.05
CA PRO A 155 -3.06 -6.93 0.37
C PRO A 155 -2.63 -8.40 0.49
N TRP A 156 -2.98 -9.07 1.60
CA TRP A 156 -2.79 -10.52 1.75
C TRP A 156 -3.50 -11.32 0.66
N PHE A 157 -4.80 -11.04 0.42
CA PHE A 157 -5.54 -11.66 -0.69
C PHE A 157 -4.96 -11.26 -2.05
N TYR A 158 -4.61 -9.98 -2.24
CA TYR A 158 -4.09 -9.45 -3.49
C TYR A 158 -2.77 -10.13 -3.91
N GLY A 159 -1.81 -10.22 -3.00
CA GLY A 159 -0.53 -10.87 -3.26
C GLY A 159 -0.66 -12.37 -3.47
N LEU A 160 -1.43 -13.06 -2.61
CA LEU A 160 -1.60 -14.51 -2.72
C LEU A 160 -2.40 -14.91 -3.97
N HIS A 161 -3.39 -14.11 -4.39
CA HIS A 161 -4.07 -14.29 -5.66
C HIS A 161 -3.08 -14.23 -6.83
N ALA A 162 -2.27 -13.16 -6.89
CA ALA A 162 -1.27 -13.00 -7.95
C ALA A 162 -0.27 -14.17 -7.98
N TYR A 163 0.21 -14.61 -6.82
CA TYR A 163 1.13 -15.74 -6.74
C TYR A 163 0.45 -17.06 -7.15
N ALA A 164 -0.75 -17.35 -6.66
CA ALA A 164 -1.50 -18.58 -6.98
C ALA A 164 -1.85 -18.70 -8.48
N THR A 165 -1.88 -17.58 -9.21
CA THR A 165 -2.21 -17.52 -10.65
C THR A 165 -0.98 -17.30 -11.55
N SER A 166 0.19 -17.04 -10.96
CA SER A 166 1.43 -16.70 -11.71
C SER A 166 2.09 -17.86 -12.47
N GLY A 167 1.72 -19.11 -12.17
CA GLY A 167 2.44 -20.30 -12.64
C GLY A 167 3.80 -20.50 -11.97
N ILE A 168 4.12 -19.76 -10.91
CA ILE A 168 5.26 -20.01 -10.03
C ILE A 168 5.02 -21.19 -9.08
N PRO A 169 3.91 -21.25 -8.31
CA PRO A 169 3.71 -22.34 -7.37
C PRO A 169 3.54 -23.68 -8.08
N THR A 170 4.02 -24.74 -7.44
CA THR A 170 3.60 -26.12 -7.75
C THR A 170 2.10 -26.30 -7.45
N ASP A 171 1.49 -27.35 -8.01
CA ASP A 171 0.08 -27.67 -7.74
C ASP A 171 -0.21 -27.82 -6.24
N ALA A 172 0.71 -28.43 -5.49
CA ALA A 172 0.59 -28.61 -4.05
C ALA A 172 0.66 -27.28 -3.27
N GLU A 173 1.60 -26.41 -3.64
CA GLU A 173 1.72 -25.08 -3.03
C GLU A 173 0.51 -24.21 -3.36
N ARG A 174 0.06 -24.23 -4.62
CA ARG A 174 -1.16 -23.54 -5.06
C ARG A 174 -2.36 -24.03 -4.26
N ALA A 175 -2.52 -25.35 -4.12
CA ALA A 175 -3.63 -25.93 -3.35
C ALA A 175 -3.61 -25.46 -1.89
N ALA A 176 -2.45 -25.48 -1.23
CA ALA A 176 -2.31 -25.02 0.15
C ALA A 176 -2.69 -23.53 0.33
N ILE A 177 -2.27 -22.68 -0.62
CA ILE A 177 -2.63 -21.26 -0.63
C ILE A 177 -4.13 -21.08 -0.81
N VAL A 178 -4.72 -21.73 -1.81
CA VAL A 178 -6.16 -21.63 -2.08
C VAL A 178 -6.97 -22.12 -0.88
N THR A 179 -6.58 -23.23 -0.24
CA THR A 179 -7.21 -23.70 1.00
C THR A 179 -7.18 -22.62 2.09
N LYS A 180 -6.03 -21.98 2.32
CA LYS A 180 -5.94 -20.93 3.35
C LYS A 180 -6.73 -19.66 2.97
N MET A 181 -6.72 -19.26 1.70
CA MET A 181 -7.55 -18.15 1.20
C MET A 181 -9.04 -18.42 1.42
N THR A 182 -9.51 -19.63 1.13
CA THR A 182 -10.89 -20.05 1.37
C THR A 182 -11.23 -20.00 2.86
N GLU A 183 -10.38 -20.58 3.72
CA GLU A 183 -10.58 -20.55 5.18
C GLU A 183 -10.76 -19.12 5.72
N VAL A 184 -9.89 -18.20 5.29
CA VAL A 184 -9.98 -16.79 5.71
C VAL A 184 -11.23 -16.12 5.13
N ALA A 185 -11.53 -16.32 3.85
CA ALA A 185 -12.69 -15.69 3.20
C ALA A 185 -14.02 -16.15 3.80
N GLU A 186 -14.16 -17.45 4.10
CA GLU A 186 -15.34 -18.01 4.76
C GLU A 186 -15.48 -17.51 6.20
N ALA A 187 -14.37 -17.39 6.94
CA ALA A 187 -14.37 -16.83 8.28
C ALA A 187 -14.81 -15.36 8.28
N LEU A 188 -14.32 -14.55 7.33
CA LEU A 188 -14.73 -13.16 7.16
C LEU A 188 -16.20 -13.05 6.76
N GLU A 189 -16.66 -13.85 5.80
CA GLU A 189 -18.07 -13.92 5.40
C GLU A 189 -18.98 -14.20 6.62
N ALA A 190 -18.60 -15.14 7.49
CA ALA A 190 -19.37 -15.53 8.68
C ALA A 190 -19.52 -14.39 9.71
N VAL A 191 -18.66 -13.38 9.68
CA VAL A 191 -18.69 -12.19 10.55
C VAL A 191 -18.99 -10.92 9.78
N ASP A 192 -19.67 -11.02 8.65
CA ASP A 192 -20.10 -9.89 7.81
C ASP A 192 -18.93 -9.01 7.34
N TRP A 193 -17.82 -9.67 7.00
CA TRP A 193 -16.57 -9.07 6.51
C TRP A 193 -15.91 -8.05 7.46
N LYS A 194 -16.15 -8.22 8.76
CA LYS A 194 -15.44 -7.50 9.82
C LYS A 194 -14.13 -8.22 10.14
N CYS A 195 -13.04 -7.48 10.23
CA CYS A 195 -11.72 -8.06 10.49
C CYS A 195 -11.60 -8.41 11.98
N PRO A 196 -11.48 -9.70 12.35
CA PRO A 196 -11.47 -10.13 13.74
C PRO A 196 -10.20 -9.69 14.46
N CYS A 197 -10.29 -9.57 15.78
CA CYS A 197 -9.15 -9.39 16.68
C CYS A 197 -8.86 -10.67 17.48
N ASP A 198 -7.63 -10.81 17.94
CA ASP A 198 -7.13 -11.90 18.78
C ASP A 198 -6.81 -11.44 20.23
N GLY A 199 -6.23 -12.31 21.04
CA GLY A 199 -5.67 -12.04 22.35
C GLY A 199 -6.67 -11.38 23.29
N ALA A 200 -6.25 -10.30 23.94
CA ALA A 200 -7.10 -9.52 24.84
C ALA A 200 -8.30 -8.83 24.15
N PHE A 201 -8.34 -8.83 22.81
CA PHE A 201 -9.40 -8.24 21.99
C PHE A 201 -10.24 -9.30 21.27
N LYS A 202 -10.05 -10.60 21.57
CA LYS A 202 -10.80 -11.70 20.97
C LYS A 202 -12.31 -11.47 21.11
N GLY A 203 -13.04 -11.65 20.01
CA GLY A 203 -14.47 -11.34 19.89
C GLY A 203 -14.80 -9.89 19.51
N GLN A 204 -13.79 -9.03 19.37
CA GLN A 204 -13.94 -7.69 18.76
C GLN A 204 -13.49 -7.69 17.31
N PHE A 205 -13.74 -6.57 16.63
CA PHE A 205 -13.35 -6.34 15.24
C PHE A 205 -12.63 -5.01 15.08
N ARG A 206 -11.69 -4.94 14.13
CA ARG A 206 -11.01 -3.70 13.72
C ARG A 206 -10.83 -3.65 12.20
N GLY A 207 -11.63 -2.84 11.54
CA GLY A 207 -11.70 -2.77 10.08
C GLY A 207 -12.84 -3.61 9.53
N GLU A 208 -13.37 -3.20 8.39
CA GLU A 208 -14.56 -3.80 7.77
C GLU A 208 -14.60 -3.49 6.27
N PHE A 209 -14.83 -4.50 5.44
CA PHE A 209 -14.85 -4.34 3.98
C PHE A 209 -16.13 -3.72 3.42
N LYS A 210 -17.24 -3.78 4.17
CA LYS A 210 -18.53 -3.24 3.72
C LYS A 210 -18.70 -1.73 3.94
N ILE A 211 -17.70 -1.06 4.55
CA ILE A 211 -17.69 0.40 4.70
C ILE A 211 -17.75 1.08 3.32
N VAL A 212 -18.62 2.08 3.20
CA VAL A 212 -18.85 2.87 1.98
C VAL A 212 -17.73 3.89 1.79
N ARG A 213 -16.59 3.39 1.32
CA ARG A 213 -15.42 4.13 0.85
C ARG A 213 -14.98 3.54 -0.47
N HIS A 214 -14.32 4.34 -1.31
CA HIS A 214 -13.65 3.85 -2.50
C HIS A 214 -12.70 2.70 -2.15
N HIS A 215 -11.82 2.90 -1.17
CA HIS A 215 -10.89 1.86 -0.73
C HIS A 215 -11.59 0.54 -0.35
N GLY A 216 -12.62 0.63 0.51
CA GLY A 216 -13.36 -0.52 1.02
C GLY A 216 -14.18 -1.23 -0.06
N ALA A 217 -14.88 -0.47 -0.90
CA ALA A 217 -15.67 -1.01 -2.00
C ALA A 217 -14.79 -1.79 -2.99
N VAL A 218 -13.66 -1.21 -3.40
CA VAL A 218 -12.72 -1.89 -4.30
C VAL A 218 -12.15 -3.14 -3.66
N ALA A 219 -11.66 -3.05 -2.42
CA ALA A 219 -11.06 -4.17 -1.72
C ALA A 219 -12.05 -5.35 -1.58
N TYR A 220 -13.30 -5.05 -1.21
CA TYR A 220 -14.34 -6.07 -1.04
C TYR A 220 -14.66 -6.78 -2.36
N LEU A 221 -14.92 -6.01 -3.41
CA LEU A 221 -15.25 -6.56 -4.73
C LEU A 221 -14.09 -7.36 -5.31
N HIS A 222 -12.86 -6.87 -5.14
CA HIS A 222 -11.66 -7.57 -5.57
C HIS A 222 -11.50 -8.91 -4.84
N ILE A 223 -11.66 -8.97 -3.52
CA ILE A 223 -11.55 -10.25 -2.78
C ILE A 223 -12.56 -11.27 -3.29
N LEU A 224 -13.84 -10.89 -3.44
CA LEU A 224 -14.88 -11.80 -3.93
C LEU A 224 -14.55 -12.34 -5.33
N LYS A 225 -14.11 -11.46 -6.24
CA LYS A 225 -13.76 -11.86 -7.60
C LYS A 225 -12.49 -12.72 -7.63
N ALA A 226 -11.46 -12.35 -6.86
CA ALA A 226 -10.22 -13.12 -6.71
C ALA A 226 -10.50 -14.53 -6.15
N MET A 227 -11.40 -14.66 -5.18
CA MET A 227 -11.82 -15.97 -4.66
C MET A 227 -12.48 -16.84 -5.72
N HIS A 228 -13.32 -16.25 -6.58
CA HIS A 228 -13.87 -16.99 -7.73
C HIS A 228 -12.77 -17.46 -8.68
N GLU A 229 -11.82 -16.60 -9.05
CA GLU A 229 -10.73 -16.96 -9.98
C GLU A 229 -9.87 -18.13 -9.47
N VAL A 230 -9.56 -18.17 -8.17
CA VAL A 230 -8.68 -19.23 -7.63
C VAL A 230 -9.41 -20.53 -7.27
N THR A 231 -10.70 -20.47 -6.93
CA THR A 231 -11.50 -21.63 -6.52
C THR A 231 -12.37 -22.21 -7.64
N GLY A 232 -12.83 -21.39 -8.58
CA GLY A 232 -13.86 -21.74 -9.56
C GLY A 232 -15.28 -21.83 -9.00
N ASP A 233 -15.49 -21.58 -7.69
CA ASP A 233 -16.81 -21.70 -7.06
C ASP A 233 -17.70 -20.50 -7.44
N SER A 234 -18.90 -20.78 -7.96
CA SER A 234 -19.85 -19.77 -8.42
C SER A 234 -20.42 -18.92 -7.30
N VAL A 235 -20.41 -19.39 -6.05
CA VAL A 235 -20.91 -18.62 -4.90
C VAL A 235 -20.17 -17.29 -4.75
N TRP A 236 -18.86 -17.27 -5.02
CA TRP A 236 -18.04 -16.07 -4.95
C TRP A 236 -18.37 -15.07 -6.06
N LEU A 237 -18.65 -15.57 -7.27
CA LEU A 237 -19.08 -14.73 -8.39
C LEU A 237 -20.47 -14.13 -8.17
N GLU A 238 -21.40 -14.90 -7.60
CA GLU A 238 -22.73 -14.44 -7.23
C GLU A 238 -22.66 -13.36 -6.14
N ARG A 239 -21.87 -13.60 -5.09
CA ARG A 239 -21.59 -12.60 -4.04
C ARG A 239 -20.97 -11.33 -4.62
N TYR A 240 -20.00 -11.45 -5.52
CA TYR A 240 -19.40 -10.31 -6.21
C TYR A 240 -20.46 -9.48 -6.96
N ARG A 241 -21.29 -10.12 -7.78
CA ARG A 241 -22.34 -9.44 -8.55
C ARG A 241 -23.34 -8.74 -7.63
N HIS A 242 -23.78 -9.42 -6.57
CA HIS A 242 -24.66 -8.84 -5.57
C HIS A 242 -24.02 -7.62 -4.89
N ALA A 243 -22.81 -7.78 -4.37
CA ALA A 243 -22.08 -6.73 -3.66
C ALA A 243 -21.74 -5.53 -4.55
N ARG A 244 -21.47 -5.76 -5.84
CA ARG A 244 -21.17 -4.72 -6.85
C ARG A 244 -22.36 -3.79 -7.03
N ASP A 245 -23.55 -4.38 -7.11
CA ASP A 245 -24.80 -3.69 -7.43
C ASP A 245 -25.57 -3.26 -6.16
N GLU A 246 -25.08 -3.65 -4.98
CA GLU A 246 -25.61 -3.23 -3.68
C GLU A 246 -25.43 -1.72 -3.47
N ARG A 247 -26.50 -1.07 -3.03
CA ARG A 247 -26.53 0.35 -2.66
C ARG A 247 -26.16 0.52 -1.20
N SER A 248 -25.45 1.59 -0.89
CA SER A 248 -25.20 1.98 0.49
C SER A 248 -26.49 2.42 1.20
N GLU A 249 -26.67 2.08 2.48
CA GLU A 249 -27.86 2.46 3.25
C GLU A 249 -28.13 3.97 3.27
N ASN A 250 -27.09 4.79 3.16
CA ASN A 250 -27.14 6.26 3.26
C ASN A 250 -26.85 6.98 1.93
N SER A 251 -26.81 6.27 0.80
CA SER A 251 -26.56 6.90 -0.51
C SER A 251 -27.09 6.04 -1.66
N GLU A 252 -27.61 6.72 -2.69
CA GLU A 252 -28.11 6.11 -3.93
C GLU A 252 -27.01 5.50 -4.82
N LEU A 253 -25.75 5.56 -4.39
CA LEU A 253 -24.62 4.98 -5.09
C LEU A 253 -24.52 3.49 -4.80
N THR A 254 -24.34 2.70 -5.86
CA THR A 254 -23.87 1.31 -5.74
C THR A 254 -22.39 1.28 -5.39
N ARG A 255 -21.86 0.13 -4.92
CA ARG A 255 -20.40 -0.02 -4.75
C ARG A 255 -19.64 0.20 -6.06
N LEU A 256 -20.22 -0.21 -7.19
CA LEU A 256 -19.67 0.06 -8.51
C LEU A 256 -19.58 1.56 -8.82
N ASP A 257 -20.60 2.34 -8.46
CA ASP A 257 -20.57 3.80 -8.61
C ASP A 257 -19.49 4.44 -7.73
N VAL A 258 -19.32 3.95 -6.50
CA VAL A 258 -18.25 4.38 -5.59
C VAL A 258 -16.87 4.05 -6.17
N CYS A 259 -16.68 2.87 -6.77
CA CYS A 259 -15.45 2.53 -7.48
C CYS A 259 -15.16 3.53 -8.62
N ALA A 260 -16.19 3.90 -9.39
CA ALA A 260 -16.08 4.84 -10.50
C ALA A 260 -15.74 6.28 -10.09
N LYS A 261 -15.93 6.66 -8.81
CA LYS A 261 -15.56 7.98 -8.29
C LYS A 261 -14.07 8.12 -7.94
N GLY A 262 -13.35 7.00 -7.84
CA GLY A 262 -11.95 7.00 -7.39
C GLY A 262 -11.77 7.35 -5.91
N TYR A 263 -10.53 7.32 -5.42
CA TYR A 263 -10.16 7.68 -4.06
C TYR A 263 -10.56 9.12 -3.64
N PRO A 264 -10.73 10.11 -4.56
CA PRO A 264 -11.24 11.43 -4.14
C PRO A 264 -12.61 11.37 -3.45
N PHE A 265 -13.38 10.30 -3.65
CA PHE A 265 -14.60 10.03 -2.90
C PHE A 265 -14.37 9.91 -1.38
N ASP A 266 -13.17 9.51 -0.96
CA ASP A 266 -12.84 9.28 0.45
C ASP A 266 -12.32 10.54 1.16
N HIS A 267 -12.15 11.68 0.46
CA HIS A 267 -11.52 12.90 1.02
C HIS A 267 -12.22 13.46 2.27
N ASP A 268 -13.54 13.31 2.36
CA ASP A 268 -14.30 13.77 3.53
C ASP A 268 -14.07 12.87 4.76
N GLN A 269 -13.73 11.60 4.54
CA GLN A 269 -13.54 10.58 5.58
C GLN A 269 -12.06 10.39 5.95
N ILE A 270 -11.16 10.62 5.00
CA ILE A 270 -9.72 10.43 5.12
C ILE A 270 -9.03 11.69 4.60
N ARG A 271 -8.50 12.48 5.53
CA ARG A 271 -7.83 13.74 5.20
C ARG A 271 -6.42 13.46 4.71
N ASN A 272 -5.91 14.34 3.83
CA ASN A 272 -4.53 14.34 3.35
C ASN A 272 -4.13 13.10 2.51
N ILE A 273 -5.07 12.46 1.83
CA ILE A 273 -4.77 11.33 0.93
C ILE A 273 -3.66 11.71 -0.05
N ASP A 274 -3.88 12.80 -0.79
CA ASP A 274 -2.95 13.35 -1.78
C ASP A 274 -1.56 13.73 -1.23
N ARG A 275 -1.44 13.99 0.09
CA ARG A 275 -0.22 14.55 0.71
C ARG A 275 0.63 13.52 1.46
N GLY A 276 0.17 12.28 1.59
CA GLY A 276 0.90 11.29 2.38
C GLY A 276 0.22 9.94 2.63
N GLN A 277 -0.97 9.71 2.09
CA GLN A 277 -1.71 8.46 2.33
C GLN A 277 -2.08 7.68 1.06
N LEU A 278 -1.56 8.02 -0.12
CA LEU A 278 -1.78 7.21 -1.34
C LEU A 278 -1.33 5.75 -1.16
N TRP A 279 -0.33 5.51 -0.32
CA TRP A 279 0.22 4.17 -0.07
C TRP A 279 -0.82 3.16 0.46
N ILE A 280 -1.80 3.57 1.27
CA ILE A 280 -2.83 2.65 1.79
C ILE A 280 -3.77 2.15 0.69
N TYR A 281 -3.75 2.82 -0.46
CA TYR A 281 -4.62 2.52 -1.60
C TYR A 281 -3.91 1.74 -2.69
N VAL A 282 -2.60 1.50 -2.63
CA VAL A 282 -1.84 0.86 -3.73
C VAL A 282 -2.40 -0.51 -4.10
N SER A 283 -2.64 -1.37 -3.12
CA SER A 283 -3.22 -2.70 -3.40
C SER A 283 -4.65 -2.58 -3.91
N SER A 284 -5.46 -1.63 -3.41
CA SER A 284 -6.81 -1.39 -3.98
C SER A 284 -6.75 -0.85 -5.40
N GLN A 285 -5.77 -0.01 -5.75
CA GLN A 285 -5.57 0.42 -7.13
C GLN A 285 -5.24 -0.78 -8.02
N GLY A 286 -4.40 -1.70 -7.55
CA GLY A 286 -4.12 -2.97 -8.24
C GLY A 286 -5.33 -3.89 -8.34
N GLY A 287 -6.14 -3.96 -7.27
CA GLY A 287 -7.40 -4.70 -7.27
C GLY A 287 -8.44 -4.12 -8.24
N LEU A 288 -8.50 -2.78 -8.36
CA LEU A 288 -9.36 -2.10 -9.33
C LEU A 288 -8.90 -2.35 -10.78
N ALA A 289 -7.59 -2.39 -11.01
CA ALA A 289 -7.02 -2.76 -12.32
C ALA A 289 -7.41 -4.19 -12.69
N SER A 290 -7.29 -5.10 -11.73
CA SER A 290 -7.69 -6.51 -11.90
C SER A 290 -9.19 -6.64 -12.18
N LEU A 291 -10.06 -5.94 -11.44
CA LEU A 291 -11.50 -5.91 -11.69
C LEU A 291 -11.83 -5.38 -13.09
N ALA A 292 -11.15 -4.32 -13.56
CA ALA A 292 -11.34 -3.79 -14.90
C ALA A 292 -10.89 -4.76 -16.01
N GLU A 293 -9.90 -5.61 -15.73
CA GLU A 293 -9.42 -6.65 -16.65
C GLU A 293 -10.37 -7.86 -16.70
N TRP A 294 -10.80 -8.35 -15.53
CA TRP A 294 -11.61 -9.57 -15.41
C TRP A 294 -13.09 -9.37 -15.72
N GLU A 295 -13.58 -8.12 -15.70
CA GLU A 295 -15.01 -7.85 -15.87
C GLU A 295 -15.47 -8.06 -17.32
N THR A 296 -16.55 -8.83 -17.44
CA THR A 296 -17.22 -9.19 -18.70
C THR A 296 -18.41 -8.29 -19.01
N ASP A 297 -19.02 -7.68 -17.99
CA ASP A 297 -20.05 -6.66 -18.16
C ASP A 297 -19.40 -5.34 -18.57
N GLU A 298 -19.67 -4.88 -19.79
CA GLU A 298 -19.03 -3.68 -20.33
C GLU A 298 -19.27 -2.43 -19.48
N THR A 299 -20.49 -2.29 -18.93
CA THR A 299 -20.85 -1.11 -18.14
C THR A 299 -20.07 -1.06 -16.82
N ALA A 300 -19.94 -2.20 -16.15
CA ALA A 300 -19.12 -2.32 -14.95
C ALA A 300 -17.63 -2.11 -15.25
N ARG A 301 -17.14 -2.68 -16.36
CA ARG A 301 -15.76 -2.51 -16.81
C ARG A 301 -15.41 -1.05 -17.07
N GLU A 302 -16.26 -0.31 -17.77
CA GLU A 302 -16.09 1.13 -18.02
C GLU A 302 -16.03 1.92 -16.72
N LYS A 303 -16.87 1.59 -15.74
CA LYS A 303 -16.87 2.23 -14.42
C LYS A 303 -15.59 1.96 -13.63
N TYR A 304 -15.07 0.74 -13.64
CA TYR A 304 -13.78 0.44 -13.02
C TYR A 304 -12.63 1.22 -13.68
N ARG A 305 -12.60 1.26 -15.02
CA ARG A 305 -11.63 2.06 -15.79
C ARG A 305 -11.73 3.55 -15.48
N ALA A 306 -12.94 4.08 -15.30
CA ALA A 306 -13.15 5.48 -14.91
C ALA A 306 -12.52 5.78 -13.54
N GLY A 307 -12.71 4.89 -12.57
CA GLY A 307 -12.07 4.96 -11.25
C GLY A 307 -10.54 4.95 -11.33
N LEU A 308 -9.95 4.03 -12.10
CA LEU A 308 -8.50 3.96 -12.33
C LEU A 308 -7.95 5.27 -12.89
N ALA A 309 -8.64 5.82 -13.90
CA ALA A 309 -8.22 7.06 -14.55
C ALA A 309 -8.32 8.27 -13.61
N ILE A 310 -9.35 8.34 -12.75
CA ILE A 310 -9.45 9.37 -11.71
C ILE A 310 -8.29 9.26 -10.72
N ASN A 311 -8.04 8.06 -10.21
CA ASN A 311 -6.97 7.79 -9.25
C ASN A 311 -5.61 8.18 -9.81
N ALA A 312 -5.32 7.79 -11.05
CA ALA A 312 -4.05 8.11 -11.70
C ALA A 312 -3.87 9.60 -11.97
N ARG A 313 -4.93 10.33 -12.35
CA ARG A 313 -4.86 11.79 -12.49
C ARG A 313 -4.56 12.50 -11.17
N GLY A 314 -5.18 12.05 -10.08
CA GLY A 314 -4.89 12.57 -8.74
C GLY A 314 -3.44 12.30 -8.31
N ALA A 315 -2.97 11.06 -8.48
CA ALA A 315 -1.59 10.68 -8.23
C ALA A 315 -0.59 11.49 -9.08
N HIS A 316 -0.86 11.65 -10.37
CA HIS A 316 -0.03 12.44 -11.29
C HIS A 316 0.04 13.91 -10.88
N ALA A 317 -1.02 14.48 -10.31
CA ALA A 317 -0.99 15.86 -9.83
C ALA A 317 -0.05 16.10 -8.63
N VAL A 318 0.35 15.04 -7.91
CA VAL A 318 1.16 15.15 -6.67
C VAL A 318 2.50 14.43 -6.71
N ILE A 319 2.78 13.63 -7.74
CA ILE A 319 4.01 12.84 -7.83
C ILE A 319 5.27 13.70 -7.70
N ASP A 320 5.27 14.92 -8.26
CA ASP A 320 6.40 15.84 -8.28
C ASP A 320 6.95 16.26 -6.90
N ASP A 321 6.25 15.93 -5.81
CA ASP A 321 6.80 16.07 -4.46
C ASP A 321 8.10 15.28 -4.24
N TYR A 322 8.41 14.26 -5.06
CA TYR A 322 9.72 13.58 -5.01
C TYR A 322 10.89 14.56 -5.16
N LYS A 323 10.72 15.63 -5.98
CA LYS A 323 11.76 16.62 -6.27
C LYS A 323 12.19 17.40 -5.03
N LYS A 324 11.37 17.41 -3.98
CA LYS A 324 11.64 18.09 -2.70
C LYS A 324 12.49 17.22 -1.77
N PHE A 325 12.66 15.93 -2.06
CA PHE A 325 13.51 15.05 -1.27
C PHE A 325 14.99 15.37 -1.54
N ASN A 326 15.74 15.61 -0.47
CA ASN A 326 17.17 15.87 -0.52
C ASN A 326 17.94 14.61 -0.07
N ASN A 327 18.64 13.96 -1.00
CA ASN A 327 19.46 12.76 -0.72
C ASN A 327 20.64 12.98 0.24
N ASN A 328 20.94 14.24 0.58
CA ASN A 328 21.97 14.61 1.56
C ASN A 328 21.38 15.09 2.89
N ASP A 329 20.07 15.01 3.07
CA ASP A 329 19.42 15.35 4.32
C ASP A 329 19.79 14.33 5.42
N THR A 330 20.15 14.86 6.60
CA THR A 330 20.65 14.09 7.74
C THR A 330 19.69 14.10 8.94
N LYS A 331 18.38 14.36 8.73
CA LYS A 331 17.39 14.29 9.82
C LYS A 331 17.47 12.96 10.54
N LEU A 332 17.34 13.02 11.87
CA LEU A 332 17.36 11.86 12.76
C LEU A 332 16.23 10.89 12.42
N PHE A 333 16.59 9.64 12.18
CA PHE A 333 15.66 8.50 12.19
C PHE A 333 15.69 7.84 13.57
N GLY A 334 14.76 8.23 14.43
CA GLY A 334 14.67 7.73 15.80
C GLY A 334 13.68 6.57 15.95
N GLU A 335 12.88 6.26 14.93
CA GLU A 335 11.87 5.20 14.96
C GLU A 335 12.44 3.80 15.25
N ALA A 336 13.72 3.54 14.98
CA ALA A 336 14.37 2.32 15.42
C ALA A 336 14.37 2.14 16.97
N ARG A 337 14.25 3.24 17.72
CA ARG A 337 14.09 3.27 19.19
C ARG A 337 12.62 3.28 19.62
N TRP A 338 11.78 2.54 18.90
CA TRP A 338 10.33 2.55 19.08
C TRP A 338 9.87 2.24 20.52
N ARG A 339 10.64 1.48 21.33
CA ARG A 339 10.32 1.28 22.76
C ARG A 339 10.49 2.56 23.58
N GLU A 340 11.57 3.29 23.34
CA GLU A 340 11.91 4.51 24.06
C GLU A 340 10.99 5.68 23.67
N GLY A 341 10.57 5.72 22.40
CA GLY A 341 9.67 6.77 21.87
C GLY A 341 8.26 6.77 22.46
N TYR A 342 7.93 5.81 23.32
CA TYR A 342 6.64 5.70 23.99
C TYR A 342 6.80 5.62 25.52
N SER A 343 7.66 6.46 26.09
CA SER A 343 7.95 6.54 27.54
C SER A 343 6.73 6.76 28.44
N ARG A 344 5.64 7.33 27.90
CA ARG A 344 4.35 7.55 28.58
C ARG A 344 3.39 6.36 28.43
N TRP A 345 3.92 5.17 28.21
CA TRP A 345 3.13 3.97 27.99
C TRP A 345 2.19 3.68 29.15
N PHE A 346 0.96 3.28 28.84
CA PHE A 346 -0.02 2.82 29.82
C PHE A 346 -0.74 1.55 29.31
N PRO A 347 -1.27 0.69 30.22
CA PRO A 347 -2.03 -0.49 29.83
C PRO A 347 -3.27 -0.15 29.01
N GLN A 348 -3.44 -0.79 27.85
CA GLN A 348 -4.52 -0.50 26.92
C GLN A 348 -5.62 -1.56 27.03
N LYS A 349 -6.77 -1.22 27.64
CA LYS A 349 -7.88 -2.16 27.85
C LYS A 349 -8.90 -2.14 26.72
N THR A 350 -8.88 -1.09 25.91
CA THR A 350 -9.83 -0.87 24.80
C THR A 350 -9.09 -0.50 23.52
N GLN A 351 -9.72 -0.66 22.36
CA GLN A 351 -9.15 -0.15 21.10
C GLN A 351 -8.94 1.37 21.13
N GLY A 352 -9.81 2.10 21.83
CA GLY A 352 -9.68 3.55 22.05
C GLY A 352 -8.42 3.89 22.86
N ASP A 353 -8.11 3.11 23.91
CA ASP A 353 -6.86 3.25 24.65
C ASP A 353 -5.65 3.01 23.76
N ALA A 354 -5.69 1.99 22.90
CA ALA A 354 -4.58 1.69 22.00
C ALA A 354 -4.36 2.79 20.96
N GLY A 355 -5.44 3.37 20.40
CA GLY A 355 -5.36 4.53 19.52
C GLY A 355 -4.81 5.78 20.23
N ARG A 356 -5.22 6.01 21.48
CA ARG A 356 -4.64 7.07 22.32
C ARG A 356 -3.15 6.83 22.52
N MET A 357 -2.75 5.60 22.89
CA MET A 357 -1.35 5.26 23.12
C MET A 357 -0.49 5.50 21.87
N ALA A 358 -0.98 5.07 20.70
CA ALA A 358 -0.28 5.29 19.44
C ALA A 358 -0.06 6.77 19.09
N SER A 359 -0.89 7.67 19.64
CA SER A 359 -0.79 9.12 19.44
C SER A 359 0.19 9.81 20.41
N LEU A 360 0.61 9.15 21.49
CA LEU A 360 1.52 9.70 22.51
C LEU A 360 3.00 9.47 22.17
N ARG A 361 3.36 9.67 20.91
CA ARG A 361 4.75 9.54 20.44
C ARG A 361 5.64 10.64 21.02
N ASP A 362 6.86 10.28 21.39
CA ASP A 362 7.90 11.23 21.79
C ASP A 362 8.67 11.69 20.55
N VAL A 363 8.39 12.90 20.09
CA VAL A 363 8.99 13.47 18.88
C VAL A 363 10.48 13.79 19.05
N GLU A 364 10.95 14.03 20.27
CA GLU A 364 12.37 14.29 20.53
C GLU A 364 13.21 13.01 20.40
N VAL A 365 12.64 11.87 20.80
CA VAL A 365 13.27 10.56 20.67
C VAL A 365 13.17 10.03 19.24
N LEU A 366 11.98 10.11 18.64
CA LEU A 366 11.69 9.49 17.36
C LEU A 366 12.14 10.37 16.17
N GLY A 367 12.19 11.68 16.34
CA GLY A 367 12.50 12.61 15.26
C GLY A 367 11.41 12.68 14.18
N ASP A 368 11.78 13.26 13.03
CA ASP A 368 10.87 13.59 11.93
C ASP A 368 11.20 12.85 10.63
N ARG A 369 12.23 11.99 10.61
CA ARG A 369 12.68 11.35 9.36
C ARG A 369 11.64 10.41 8.76
N LYS A 370 10.88 9.65 9.58
CA LYS A 370 9.76 8.83 9.08
C LYS A 370 8.74 9.67 8.31
N TRP A 371 8.36 10.85 8.81
CA TRP A 371 7.42 11.73 8.10
C TRP A 371 8.01 12.33 6.84
N TYR A 372 9.29 12.70 6.88
CA TYR A 372 10.02 13.20 5.72
C TYR A 372 10.04 12.18 4.57
N GLU A 373 10.40 10.92 4.86
CA GLU A 373 10.37 9.83 3.88
C GLU A 373 8.93 9.47 3.49
N ALA A 374 7.97 9.46 4.42
CA ALA A 374 6.57 9.17 4.12
C ALA A 374 5.97 10.15 3.09
N SER A 375 6.24 11.45 3.24
CA SER A 375 5.68 12.49 2.35
C SER A 375 6.42 12.62 1.03
N LEU A 376 7.75 12.41 1.01
CA LEU A 376 8.58 12.74 -0.16
C LEU A 376 9.20 11.53 -0.86
N VAL A 377 9.06 10.33 -0.29
CA VAL A 377 9.49 9.06 -0.89
C VAL A 377 8.29 8.14 -1.10
N ARG A 378 7.65 7.72 0.00
CA ARG A 378 6.53 6.76 -0.05
C ARG A 378 5.36 7.29 -0.87
N ASN A 379 4.91 8.52 -0.62
CA ASN A 379 3.75 9.07 -1.32
C ASN A 379 4.00 9.26 -2.83
N PRO A 380 5.15 9.82 -3.28
CA PRO A 380 5.49 9.84 -4.70
C PRO A 380 5.66 8.47 -5.35
N LEU A 381 6.26 7.49 -4.67
CA LEU A 381 6.39 6.12 -5.23
C LEU A 381 5.04 5.39 -5.27
N ALA A 382 4.15 5.63 -4.30
CA ALA A 382 2.76 5.19 -4.39
C ALA A 382 2.05 5.83 -5.59
N ALA A 383 2.24 7.13 -5.82
CA ALA A 383 1.71 7.84 -6.99
C ALA A 383 2.25 7.27 -8.31
N ALA A 384 3.55 6.97 -8.38
CA ALA A 384 4.16 6.29 -9.53
C ALA A 384 3.50 4.93 -9.79
N THR A 385 3.23 4.16 -8.73
CA THR A 385 2.55 2.87 -8.84
C THR A 385 1.12 3.02 -9.36
N PHE A 386 0.39 4.06 -8.93
CA PHE A 386 -0.96 4.35 -9.42
C PHE A 386 -1.00 4.64 -10.91
N ILE A 387 -0.09 5.50 -11.36
CA ILE A 387 0.07 5.89 -12.75
C ILE A 387 0.34 4.65 -13.61
N ALA A 388 1.26 3.80 -13.17
CA ALA A 388 1.64 2.58 -13.87
C ALA A 388 0.47 1.59 -13.97
N LEU A 389 -0.18 1.26 -12.85
CA LEU A 389 -1.30 0.32 -12.80
C LEU A 389 -2.53 0.77 -13.61
N ALA A 390 -2.73 2.08 -13.77
CA ALA A 390 -3.84 2.62 -14.55
C ALA A 390 -3.53 2.71 -16.06
N GLY A 391 -2.28 2.50 -16.47
CA GLY A 391 -1.84 2.76 -17.84
C GLY A 391 -1.83 4.26 -18.21
N HIS A 392 -1.64 5.15 -17.24
CA HIS A 392 -1.74 6.61 -17.41
C HIS A 392 -0.47 7.18 -18.05
N LYS A 393 -0.40 7.11 -19.39
CA LYS A 393 0.82 7.39 -20.17
C LYS A 393 1.43 8.77 -19.91
N GLU A 394 0.62 9.80 -19.69
CA GLU A 394 1.11 11.16 -19.48
C GLU A 394 1.92 11.33 -18.18
N GLY A 395 1.87 10.36 -17.27
CA GLY A 395 2.62 10.37 -16.01
C GLY A 395 3.83 9.43 -15.99
N TYR A 396 4.09 8.67 -17.06
CA TYR A 396 5.14 7.64 -17.06
C TYR A 396 6.55 8.22 -16.86
N ASP A 397 6.84 9.37 -17.45
CA ASP A 397 8.17 9.98 -17.34
C ASP A 397 8.41 10.49 -15.91
N GLN A 398 7.39 11.05 -15.27
CA GLN A 398 7.45 11.43 -13.85
C GLN A 398 7.59 10.20 -12.95
N ALA A 399 6.91 9.10 -13.27
CA ALA A 399 7.07 7.84 -12.53
C ALA A 399 8.51 7.31 -12.62
N ARG A 400 9.09 7.26 -13.83
CA ARG A 400 10.50 6.87 -14.05
C ARG A 400 11.47 7.81 -13.34
N ALA A 401 11.21 9.11 -13.40
CA ALA A 401 12.03 10.13 -12.73
C ALA A 401 11.98 10.01 -11.21
N ALA A 402 10.81 9.76 -10.62
CA ALA A 402 10.68 9.50 -9.19
C ALA A 402 11.48 8.25 -8.76
N ILE A 403 11.37 7.15 -9.52
CA ILE A 403 12.13 5.91 -9.27
C ILE A 403 13.65 6.17 -9.29
N CYS A 404 14.15 7.07 -10.14
CA CYS A 404 15.59 7.34 -10.26
C CYS A 404 16.10 8.43 -9.34
N HIS A 405 15.23 9.09 -8.58
CA HIS A 405 15.61 10.26 -7.78
C HIS A 405 16.37 9.90 -6.50
N TYR A 406 16.07 8.75 -5.90
CA TYR A 406 16.49 8.45 -4.53
C TYR A 406 17.83 7.72 -4.45
N GLU A 407 18.65 8.11 -3.47
CA GLU A 407 19.77 7.29 -3.00
C GLU A 407 19.23 6.22 -2.05
N TYR A 408 18.78 5.09 -2.63
CA TYR A 408 18.05 4.07 -1.88
C TYR A 408 18.79 3.59 -0.65
N ASP A 409 20.11 3.45 -0.65
CA ASP A 409 20.92 3.01 0.51
C ASP A 409 20.86 3.94 1.73
N LYS A 410 20.31 5.16 1.57
CA LYS A 410 20.20 6.16 2.66
C LYS A 410 18.79 6.27 3.24
N LEU A 411 17.82 5.53 2.71
CA LEU A 411 16.46 5.52 3.24
C LEU A 411 16.37 4.67 4.49
N ASN A 412 15.39 4.91 5.34
CA ASN A 412 15.25 4.17 6.61
C ASN A 412 13.99 3.28 6.61
N MET A 413 13.01 3.68 5.82
CA MET A 413 11.69 3.08 5.73
C MET A 413 11.59 2.16 4.51
N ALA A 414 11.04 0.95 4.64
CA ALA A 414 10.98 -0.05 3.58
C ALA A 414 10.05 0.33 2.43
N GLU A 415 9.17 1.32 2.61
CA GLU A 415 8.17 1.73 1.61
C GLU A 415 8.75 2.15 0.25
N PHE A 416 10.08 2.27 0.13
CA PHE A 416 10.73 2.37 -1.18
C PHE A 416 10.56 1.12 -2.06
N PHE A 417 10.09 -0.02 -1.52
CA PHE A 417 9.67 -1.19 -2.31
C PHE A 417 8.64 -0.83 -3.40
N LEU A 418 7.88 0.25 -3.19
CA LEU A 418 6.92 0.78 -4.16
C LEU A 418 7.57 1.20 -5.49
N ALA A 419 8.88 1.47 -5.51
CA ALA A 419 9.61 1.70 -6.75
C ALA A 419 9.61 0.45 -7.66
N GLU A 420 9.80 -0.75 -7.10
CA GLU A 420 9.66 -2.00 -7.85
C GLU A 420 8.21 -2.25 -8.25
N CYS A 421 7.24 -1.96 -7.39
CA CYS A 421 5.82 -2.06 -7.74
C CYS A 421 5.48 -1.18 -8.95
N ALA A 422 5.95 0.06 -8.98
CA ALA A 422 5.75 0.96 -10.12
C ALA A 422 6.47 0.45 -11.37
N TYR A 423 7.73 0.05 -11.27
CA TYR A 423 8.52 -0.43 -12.40
C TYR A 423 7.93 -1.68 -13.07
N TYR A 424 7.54 -2.67 -12.29
CA TYR A 424 6.96 -3.90 -12.82
C TYR A 424 5.51 -3.73 -13.29
N ALA A 425 4.80 -2.69 -12.85
CA ALA A 425 3.51 -2.30 -13.41
C ALA A 425 3.64 -1.49 -14.71
N LEU A 426 4.77 -0.79 -14.94
CA LEU A 426 5.01 -0.09 -16.21
C LEU A 426 5.13 -1.10 -17.37
N PRO A 427 4.64 -0.73 -18.57
CA PRO A 427 4.86 -1.55 -19.76
C PRO A 427 6.36 -1.68 -20.02
N LEU A 428 6.76 -2.79 -20.63
CA LEU A 428 8.09 -2.88 -21.21
C LEU A 428 8.21 -1.77 -22.25
N ASP A 429 9.28 -0.98 -22.20
CA ASP A 429 9.59 -0.07 -23.29
C ASP A 429 9.76 -0.93 -24.54
N ASP A 430 9.02 -0.61 -25.60
CA ASP A 430 9.13 -1.27 -26.91
C ASP A 430 10.58 -1.13 -27.36
N THR A 431 11.39 -2.15 -27.10
CA THR A 431 12.72 -2.29 -27.66
C THR A 431 12.53 -2.60 -29.14
N LYS A 432 12.42 -1.54 -29.93
CA LYS A 432 12.50 -1.61 -31.39
C LYS A 432 13.91 -1.94 -31.84
#